data_AF-A0A7S0GJ50-F1
#
_entry.id   AF-A0A7S0GJ50-F1
#
_cell.length_a   1.000
_cell.length_b   1.000
_cell.length_c   1.000
_cell.angle_alpha   90.00
_cell.angle_beta   90.00
_cell.angle_gamma   90.00
#
_symmetry.space_group_name_H-M   'P 1'
#
loop_
_entity.id
_entity.type
_entity.pdbx_description
1 polymer ?
#
loop_
_entity_poly.entity_id
_entity_poly.type
_entity_poly.pdbx_seq_one_letter_code
_entity_poly.pdbx_strand_id
1 'polypeptide(L)'
;FSRKYFLSTAVFVLALASSYFWSGFPYDNLCEQSTIALNGTNTNYIGDHIMKLKPHHPPHLNEREVVIFEGDNVYQYCNQNLWSTPGAFPALPRYQTEGYEWMTDDQEFVTSLFGWTSIAIAVLVMLSFVFQIFMSIKSLFRSSYKSVGDDQLINYSTLDAVDAYIPQIKSPVYTYPLIACDIAGNAEVLLSWTDPDRDYDYYQLSKDVRKILGPKEEFNHHFAFSSFTYWPDINDNSKEEST
;
A
#
# COMPACT_ATOMS: atom_id res chain seq x y z
N PHE A 1 -0.03 -2.89 -8.66
CA PHE A 1 0.23 -2.72 -7.22
C PHE A 1 -0.92 -3.39 -6.45
N SER A 2 -0.66 -4.27 -5.47
CA SER A 2 -1.75 -5.01 -4.80
C SER A 2 -2.47 -4.13 -3.78
N ARG A 3 -3.79 -3.97 -3.97
CA ARG A 3 -4.71 -3.19 -3.11
C ARG A 3 -4.58 -3.53 -1.62
N LYS A 4 -4.21 -4.78 -1.30
CA LYS A 4 -4.04 -5.25 0.08
C LYS A 4 -2.85 -4.57 0.77
N TYR A 5 -1.71 -4.43 0.09
CA TYR A 5 -0.53 -3.78 0.66
C TYR A 5 -0.76 -2.29 0.85
N PHE A 6 -1.35 -1.63 -0.15
CA PHE A 6 -1.67 -0.22 -0.08
C PHE A 6 -2.57 0.10 1.12
N LEU A 7 -3.67 -0.65 1.31
CA LEU A 7 -4.59 -0.41 2.42
C LEU A 7 -3.94 -0.67 3.79
N SER A 8 -3.20 -1.76 3.96
CA SER A 8 -2.51 -2.04 5.23
C SER A 8 -1.49 -0.97 5.58
N THR A 9 -0.71 -0.52 4.59
CA THR A 9 0.27 0.57 4.79
C THR A 9 -0.42 1.90 5.07
N ALA A 10 -1.54 2.21 4.39
CA ALA A 10 -2.30 3.43 4.64
C ALA A 10 -2.88 3.46 6.07
N VAL A 11 -3.43 2.33 6.55
CA VAL A 11 -3.94 2.20 7.92
C VAL A 11 -2.81 2.39 8.94
N PHE A 12 -1.64 1.81 8.67
CA PHE A 12 -0.46 1.99 9.52
C PHE A 12 -0.03 3.47 9.58
N VAL A 13 0.13 4.12 8.43
CA VAL A 13 0.51 5.55 8.35
C VAL A 13 -0.53 6.44 9.04
N LEU A 14 -1.82 6.16 8.85
CA LEU A 14 -2.90 6.90 9.51
C LEU A 14 -2.87 6.74 11.04
N ALA A 15 -2.60 5.52 11.53
CA ALA A 15 -2.48 5.26 12.96
C ALA A 15 -1.29 6.02 13.58
N LEU A 16 -0.15 6.08 12.89
CA LEU A 16 1.00 6.89 13.31
C LEU A 16 0.67 8.38 13.30
N ALA A 17 0.17 8.88 12.16
CA ALA A 17 -0.12 10.30 11.98
C ALA A 17 -1.16 10.81 12.99
N SER A 18 -2.22 10.02 13.24
CA SER A 18 -3.24 10.40 14.22
C SER A 18 -2.70 10.50 15.64
N SER A 19 -1.80 9.59 16.06
CA SER A 19 -1.16 9.67 17.38
C SER A 19 -0.35 10.97 17.56
N TYR A 20 0.41 11.38 16.54
CA TYR A 20 1.19 12.62 16.58
C TYR A 20 0.34 13.87 16.40
N PHE A 21 -0.73 13.80 15.61
CA PHE A 21 -1.63 14.91 15.43
C PHE A 21 -2.30 15.23 16.77
N TRP A 22 -2.91 14.25 17.43
CA TRP A 22 -3.57 14.47 18.72
C TRP A 22 -2.64 14.96 19.83
N SER A 23 -1.38 14.54 19.83
CA SER A 23 -0.42 15.01 20.82
C SER A 23 0.01 16.48 20.62
N GLY A 24 -0.04 16.99 19.39
CA GLY A 24 0.34 18.37 19.09
C GLY A 24 -0.77 19.41 19.30
N PHE A 25 -2.02 19.00 19.50
CA PHE A 25 -3.12 19.93 19.77
C PHE A 25 -2.82 20.75 21.05
N PRO A 26 -3.12 22.06 21.12
CA PRO A 26 -3.82 22.92 20.15
C PRO A 26 -2.94 23.57 19.06
N TYR A 27 -1.66 23.21 18.92
CA TYR A 27 -0.68 23.72 17.94
C TYR A 27 -0.32 25.21 18.07
N ASP A 28 -0.51 25.79 19.25
CA ASP A 28 -0.16 27.18 19.54
C ASP A 28 1.25 27.35 20.13
N ASN A 29 1.91 26.24 20.49
CA ASN A 29 3.18 26.21 21.23
C ASN A 29 3.11 26.98 22.56
N LEU A 30 1.96 26.99 23.22
CA LEU A 30 1.76 27.59 24.53
C LEU A 30 1.58 26.51 25.60
N CYS A 31 2.25 26.71 26.74
CA CYS A 31 2.11 25.90 27.94
C CYS A 31 1.72 26.81 29.10
N GLU A 32 0.84 26.33 29.96
CA GLU A 32 0.53 27.00 31.23
C GLU A 32 1.69 26.79 32.20
N GLN A 33 2.32 27.87 32.66
CA GLN A 33 3.47 27.77 33.57
C GLN A 33 3.06 27.91 35.04
N SER A 34 2.17 28.87 35.33
CA SER A 34 1.65 29.17 36.67
C SER A 34 0.64 30.31 36.62
N THR A 35 -0.13 30.49 37.68
CA THR A 35 -0.94 31.69 37.93
C THR A 35 -0.06 32.84 38.42
N ILE A 36 -0.38 34.09 38.05
CA ILE A 36 0.29 35.28 38.59
C ILE A 36 0.06 35.36 40.10
N ALA A 37 1.09 35.02 40.90
CA ALA A 37 1.04 35.08 42.36
C ALA A 37 1.62 36.41 42.89
N LEU A 38 0.98 36.97 43.92
CA LEU A 38 1.36 38.23 44.60
C LEU A 38 2.81 38.28 45.11
N ASN A 39 3.43 37.13 45.38
CA ASN A 39 4.74 37.04 46.01
C ASN A 39 5.85 36.57 45.04
N GLY A 40 5.60 36.57 43.72
CA GLY A 40 6.48 35.99 42.70
C GLY A 40 7.09 36.97 41.70
N THR A 41 7.99 36.46 40.85
CA THR A 41 8.80 37.19 39.83
C THR A 41 8.00 37.89 38.71
N ASN A 42 6.68 37.76 38.68
CA ASN A 42 5.82 38.15 37.54
C ASN A 42 4.83 39.29 37.85
N THR A 43 4.92 39.95 39.01
CA THR A 43 4.03 41.08 39.36
C THR A 43 4.16 42.29 38.42
N ASN A 44 5.27 42.37 37.67
CA ASN A 44 5.53 43.45 36.71
C ASN A 44 4.51 43.49 35.55
N TYR A 45 3.77 42.40 35.33
CA TYR A 45 2.77 42.31 34.27
C TYR A 45 1.35 42.60 34.75
N ILE A 46 1.12 42.88 36.05
CA ILE A 46 -0.22 43.23 36.56
C ILE A 46 -0.53 44.70 36.21
N GLY A 47 -1.73 44.94 35.67
CA GLY A 47 -2.22 46.28 35.34
C GLY A 47 -2.66 46.44 33.89
N ASP A 48 -2.79 47.69 33.48
CA ASP A 48 -3.31 48.05 32.16
C ASP A 48 -2.16 48.12 31.14
N HIS A 49 -2.20 47.26 30.13
CA HIS A 49 -1.20 47.22 29.07
C HIS A 49 -1.82 47.57 27.72
N ILE A 50 -1.14 48.42 26.96
CA ILE A 50 -1.53 48.76 25.59
C ILE A 50 -0.72 47.88 24.63
N MET A 51 -1.36 46.88 24.04
CA MET A 51 -0.76 46.03 23.03
C MET A 51 -0.87 46.68 21.65
N LYS A 52 0.28 46.99 21.05
CA LYS A 52 0.37 47.43 19.65
C LYS A 52 0.38 46.20 18.74
N LEU A 53 -0.76 45.92 18.13
CA LEU A 53 -0.87 44.84 17.15
C LEU A 53 -0.11 45.25 15.89
N LYS A 54 0.67 44.34 15.30
CA LYS A 54 1.20 44.57 13.96
C LYS A 54 0.00 44.75 13.01
N PRO A 55 0.01 45.77 12.13
CA PRO A 55 -1.14 46.06 11.29
C PRO A 55 -1.37 44.90 10.32
N HIS A 56 -2.38 44.08 10.63
CA HIS A 56 -3.00 43.18 9.67
C HIS A 56 -4.24 43.91 9.15
N HIS A 57 -4.22 44.25 7.86
CA HIS A 57 -5.24 44.99 7.13
C HIS A 57 -6.68 44.62 7.58
N PRO A 58 -7.59 45.57 7.89
CA PRO A 58 -7.64 47.01 7.55
C PRO A 58 -7.30 47.96 8.74
N PRO A 59 -7.16 49.29 8.51
CA PRO A 59 -6.24 50.16 9.26
C PRO A 59 -6.82 50.85 10.52
N HIS A 60 -7.82 50.29 11.21
CA HIS A 60 -8.58 51.07 12.19
C HIS A 60 -8.57 50.62 13.65
N LEU A 61 -7.82 49.58 14.04
CA LEU A 61 -7.68 49.17 15.44
C LEU A 61 -6.25 48.68 15.73
N ASN A 62 -5.30 49.61 15.87
CA ASN A 62 -3.88 49.30 16.05
C ASN A 62 -3.47 49.11 17.53
N GLU A 63 -4.36 49.42 18.46
CA GLU A 63 -4.11 49.33 19.90
C GLU A 63 -5.28 48.58 20.55
N ARG A 64 -4.95 47.55 21.35
CA ARG A 64 -5.89 46.91 22.25
C ARG A 64 -5.39 47.10 23.67
N GLU A 65 -6.27 47.59 24.52
CA GLU A 65 -6.06 47.61 25.96
C GLU A 65 -6.34 46.20 26.50
N VAL A 66 -5.37 45.66 27.23
CA VAL A 66 -5.47 44.36 27.90
C VAL A 66 -5.19 44.61 29.37
N VAL A 67 -6.18 44.34 30.21
CA VAL A 67 -6.07 44.42 31.66
C VAL A 67 -5.69 43.02 32.16
N ILE A 68 -4.57 42.94 32.87
CA ILE A 68 -4.08 41.68 33.45
C ILE A 68 -4.35 41.73 34.95
N PHE A 69 -5.15 40.78 35.44
CA PHE A 69 -5.51 40.68 36.84
C PHE A 69 -4.59 39.73 37.60
N GLU A 70 -4.57 39.90 38.92
CA GLU A 70 -3.95 38.93 39.80
C GLU A 70 -4.70 37.59 39.71
N GLY A 71 -3.96 36.48 39.62
CA GLY A 71 -4.53 35.14 39.46
C GLY A 71 -4.77 34.72 38.01
N ASP A 72 -4.55 35.60 37.03
CA ASP A 72 -4.59 35.20 35.61
C ASP A 72 -3.49 34.18 35.29
N ASN A 73 -3.78 33.29 34.33
CA ASN A 73 -2.85 32.24 33.89
C ASN A 73 -1.73 32.85 33.03
N VAL A 74 -0.48 32.48 33.34
CA VAL A 74 0.68 32.85 32.53
C VAL A 74 1.00 31.71 31.58
N TYR A 75 0.96 32.03 30.29
CA TYR A 75 1.38 31.14 29.22
C TYR A 75 2.81 31.44 28.80
N GLN A 76 3.61 30.40 28.61
CA GLN A 76 4.96 30.48 28.06
C GLN A 76 5.06 29.65 26.79
N TYR A 77 6.09 29.94 25.98
CA TYR A 77 6.39 29.11 24.82
C TYR A 77 6.87 27.73 25.25
N CYS A 78 6.36 26.69 24.59
CA CYS A 78 6.86 25.32 24.71
C CYS A 78 6.82 24.59 23.38
N ASN A 79 7.74 23.64 23.20
CA ASN A 79 7.82 22.88 21.97
C ASN A 79 6.81 21.71 21.98
N GLN A 80 5.66 21.90 21.35
CA GLN A 80 4.61 20.86 21.21
C GLN A 80 4.96 19.80 20.14
N ASN A 81 6.09 19.95 19.44
CA ASN A 81 6.49 19.07 18.34
C ASN A 81 7.17 17.77 18.82
N LEU A 82 6.37 16.80 19.24
CA LEU A 82 6.83 15.46 19.60
C LEU A 82 7.42 14.65 18.44
N TRP A 83 7.16 15.03 17.17
CA TRP A 83 7.76 14.36 16.01
C TRP A 83 9.28 14.52 15.96
N SER A 84 9.77 15.68 16.44
CA SER A 84 11.20 15.99 16.47
C SER A 84 11.95 15.31 17.62
N THR A 85 11.24 14.74 18.59
CA THR A 85 11.84 14.15 19.80
C THR A 85 12.27 12.70 19.53
N PRO A 86 13.56 12.35 19.68
CA PRO A 86 14.05 11.00 19.45
C PRO A 86 13.35 9.98 20.36
N GLY A 87 12.77 8.93 19.79
CA GLY A 87 12.14 7.86 20.56
C GLY A 87 10.79 8.23 21.18
N ALA A 88 10.17 9.35 20.78
CA ALA A 88 8.84 9.77 21.23
C ALA A 88 7.69 9.03 20.51
N PHE A 89 7.94 7.82 20.00
CA PHE A 89 6.89 6.93 19.50
C PHE A 89 6.66 5.79 20.49
N PRO A 90 5.40 5.51 20.88
CA PRO A 90 4.18 6.28 20.59
C PRO A 90 4.20 7.67 21.25
N ALA A 91 3.43 8.62 20.72
CA ALA A 91 3.31 9.94 21.34
C ALA A 91 2.59 9.79 22.69
N LEU A 92 3.35 9.84 23.78
CA LEU A 92 2.86 9.67 25.15
C LEU A 92 3.13 10.94 25.98
N PRO A 93 2.27 11.24 26.98
CA PRO A 93 2.45 12.40 27.87
C PRO A 93 3.80 12.42 28.60
N ARG A 94 4.38 11.25 28.89
CA ARG A 94 5.70 11.13 29.54
C ARG A 94 6.87 11.76 28.77
N TYR A 95 6.67 12.10 27.49
CA TYR A 95 7.67 12.76 26.66
C TYR A 95 7.56 14.29 26.71
N GLN A 96 6.59 14.84 27.46
CA GLN A 96 6.56 16.25 27.81
C GLN A 96 7.78 16.60 28.65
N THR A 97 8.30 17.82 28.48
CA THR A 97 9.43 18.29 29.28
C THR A 97 8.91 18.77 30.62
N GLU A 98 9.49 18.33 31.74
CA GLU A 98 9.09 18.77 33.08
C GLU A 98 9.07 20.31 33.16
N GLY A 99 7.95 20.88 33.60
CA GLY A 99 7.72 22.33 33.66
C GLY A 99 7.26 22.99 32.35
N TYR A 100 7.10 22.21 31.27
CA TYR A 100 6.54 22.64 29.98
C TYR A 100 5.48 21.64 29.50
N GLU A 101 4.57 21.29 30.40
CA GLU A 101 3.41 20.45 30.10
C GLU A 101 2.33 21.31 29.43
N TRP A 102 1.94 20.94 28.21
CA TRP A 102 0.86 21.62 27.48
C TRP A 102 -0.43 20.82 27.47
N MET A 103 -0.33 19.50 27.66
CA MET A 103 -1.50 18.63 27.59
C MET A 103 -2.32 18.80 28.87
N THR A 104 -3.61 19.02 28.70
CA THR A 104 -4.58 18.89 29.80
C THR A 104 -4.72 17.41 30.20
N ASP A 105 -5.14 17.11 31.42
CA ASP A 105 -5.35 15.73 31.90
C ASP A 105 -6.20 14.87 30.93
N ASP A 106 -7.28 15.46 30.39
CA ASP A 106 -8.14 14.80 29.40
C ASP A 106 -7.39 14.52 28.08
N GLN A 107 -6.59 15.49 27.64
CA GLN A 107 -5.77 15.34 26.45
C GLN A 107 -4.67 14.28 26.65
N GLU A 108 -4.07 14.21 27.83
CA GLU A 108 -3.08 13.19 28.15
C GLU A 108 -3.68 11.80 28.07
N PHE A 109 -4.88 11.62 28.60
CA PHE A 109 -5.62 10.37 28.52
C PHE A 109 -5.91 9.96 27.08
N VAL A 110 -6.48 10.87 26.28
CA VAL A 110 -6.82 10.62 24.87
C VAL A 110 -5.56 10.34 24.04
N THR A 111 -4.51 11.14 24.23
CA THR A 111 -3.23 10.97 23.53
C THR A 111 -2.59 9.63 23.88
N SER A 112 -2.63 9.22 25.16
CA SER A 112 -2.15 7.91 25.59
C SER A 112 -2.92 6.77 24.92
N LEU A 113 -4.24 6.89 24.84
CA LEU A 113 -5.09 5.90 24.18
C LEU A 113 -4.76 5.78 22.68
N PHE A 114 -4.62 6.90 21.96
CA PHE A 114 -4.20 6.90 20.56
C PHE A 114 -2.77 6.35 20.38
N GLY A 115 -1.86 6.67 21.30
CA GLY A 115 -0.51 6.14 21.30
C GLY A 115 -0.48 4.61 21.38
N TRP A 116 -1.14 4.02 22.38
CA TRP A 116 -1.17 2.56 22.55
C TRP A 116 -1.93 1.83 21.44
N THR A 117 -3.04 2.40 20.96
CA THR A 117 -3.78 1.84 19.83
C THR A 117 -2.96 1.88 18.54
N SER A 118 -2.13 2.91 18.32
CA SER A 118 -1.22 2.97 17.17
C SER A 118 -0.17 1.85 17.19
N ILE A 119 0.40 1.52 18.36
CA ILE A 119 1.29 0.35 18.51
C ILE A 119 0.54 -0.93 18.17
N ALA A 120 -0.66 -1.13 18.71
CA ALA A 120 -1.43 -2.35 18.47
C ALA A 120 -1.70 -2.55 16.96
N ILE A 121 -2.10 -1.48 16.26
CA ILE A 121 -2.29 -1.50 14.81
C ILE A 121 -0.97 -1.79 14.09
N ALA A 122 0.13 -1.17 14.49
CA ALA A 122 1.46 -1.41 13.92
C ALA A 122 1.88 -2.89 14.02
N VAL A 123 1.69 -3.50 15.19
CA VAL A 123 1.99 -4.91 15.43
C VAL A 123 1.11 -5.81 14.56
N LEU A 124 -0.20 -5.55 14.48
CA LEU A 124 -1.11 -6.33 13.64
C LEU A 124 -0.74 -6.26 12.15
N VAL A 125 -0.42 -5.06 11.65
CA VAL A 125 0.03 -4.87 10.28
C VAL A 125 1.35 -5.61 10.05
N MET A 126 2.33 -5.47 10.95
CA MET A 126 3.61 -6.18 10.86
C MET A 126 3.44 -7.70 10.83
N LEU A 127 2.62 -8.27 11.73
CA LEU A 127 2.31 -9.69 11.76
C LEU A 127 1.67 -10.16 10.46
N SER A 128 0.77 -9.35 9.87
CA SER A 128 0.16 -9.68 8.57
C SER A 128 1.20 -9.77 7.44
N PHE A 129 2.19 -8.88 7.43
CA PHE A 129 3.30 -8.91 6.47
C PHE A 129 4.20 -10.13 6.69
N VAL A 130 4.60 -10.40 7.94
CA VAL A 130 5.43 -11.56 8.28
C VAL A 130 4.72 -12.86 7.90
N PHE A 131 3.43 -12.97 8.17
CA PHE A 131 2.63 -14.14 7.80
C PHE A 131 2.60 -14.33 6.28
N GLN A 132 2.42 -13.26 5.50
CA GLN A 132 2.43 -13.34 4.05
C GLN A 132 3.80 -13.73 3.50
N ILE A 133 4.89 -13.13 4.01
CA ILE A 133 6.25 -13.49 3.63
C ILE A 133 6.51 -14.97 3.94
N PHE A 134 6.12 -15.44 5.13
CA PHE A 134 6.24 -16.84 5.51
C PHE A 134 5.48 -17.77 4.56
N MET A 135 4.25 -17.43 4.19
CA MET A 135 3.46 -18.21 3.23
C MET A 135 4.09 -18.22 1.83
N SER A 136 4.64 -17.09 1.37
CA SER A 136 5.37 -17.00 0.11
C SER A 136 6.64 -17.85 0.11
N ILE A 137 7.44 -17.79 1.19
CA ILE A 137 8.64 -18.63 1.34
C ILE A 137 8.23 -20.11 1.36
N LYS A 138 7.20 -20.47 2.14
CA LYS A 138 6.68 -21.84 2.18
C LYS A 138 6.21 -22.31 0.80
N SER A 139 5.65 -21.43 -0.03
CA SER A 139 5.23 -21.78 -1.39
C SER A 139 6.41 -22.10 -2.31
N LEU A 140 7.59 -21.52 -2.07
CA LEU A 140 8.81 -21.87 -2.81
C LEU A 140 9.33 -23.27 -2.45
N PHE A 141 9.16 -23.68 -1.18
CA PHE A 141 9.61 -24.99 -0.70
C PHE A 141 8.57 -26.11 -0.86
N ARG A 142 7.28 -25.77 -1.04
CA ARG A 142 6.25 -26.74 -1.41
C ARG A 142 6.25 -26.90 -2.92
N SER A 143 6.80 -28.01 -3.40
CA SER A 143 6.59 -28.45 -4.78
C SER A 143 5.08 -28.42 -5.08
N SER A 144 4.70 -27.67 -6.11
CA SER A 144 3.32 -27.63 -6.62
C SER A 144 2.89 -28.95 -7.24
N TYR A 145 3.82 -29.90 -7.39
CA TYR A 145 3.53 -31.23 -7.89
C TYR A 145 2.79 -32.04 -6.83
N LYS A 146 1.48 -32.17 -7.04
CA LYS A 146 0.69 -33.26 -6.47
C LYS A 146 0.70 -34.36 -7.53
N SER A 147 1.21 -35.55 -7.20
CA SER A 147 1.14 -36.68 -8.13
C SER A 147 -0.33 -36.92 -8.49
N VAL A 148 -0.62 -36.94 -9.78
CA VAL A 148 -1.94 -37.30 -10.28
C VAL A 148 -1.82 -38.74 -10.77
N GLY A 149 -2.36 -39.69 -9.99
CA GLY A 149 -2.32 -41.11 -10.29
C GLY A 149 -1.71 -41.94 -9.16
N ASP A 150 -2.20 -43.18 -9.03
CA ASP A 150 -1.61 -44.21 -8.18
C ASP A 150 -0.43 -44.87 -8.91
N ASP A 151 0.57 -45.33 -8.15
CA ASP A 151 1.68 -46.11 -8.71
C ASP A 151 1.12 -47.37 -9.39
N GLN A 152 1.36 -47.47 -10.70
CA GLN A 152 0.87 -48.61 -11.48
C GLN A 152 1.74 -49.86 -11.27
N LEU A 153 2.83 -49.78 -10.51
CA LEU A 153 3.77 -50.89 -10.23
C LEU A 153 4.39 -51.51 -11.50
N ILE A 154 4.35 -50.80 -12.62
CA ILE A 154 4.96 -51.21 -13.88
C ILE A 154 6.29 -50.48 -14.01
N ASN A 155 7.37 -51.23 -14.16
CA ASN A 155 8.69 -50.64 -14.38
C ASN A 155 8.71 -49.93 -15.73
N TYR A 156 9.20 -48.69 -15.73
CA TYR A 156 9.29 -47.87 -16.95
C TYR A 156 10.11 -48.54 -18.07
N SER A 157 11.03 -49.43 -17.71
CA SER A 157 11.90 -50.17 -18.63
C SER A 157 11.21 -51.35 -19.33
N THR A 158 10.02 -51.76 -18.88
CA THR A 158 9.29 -52.92 -19.44
C THR A 158 8.16 -52.53 -20.39
N LEU A 159 7.96 -51.23 -20.63
CA LEU A 159 6.97 -50.76 -21.59
C LEU A 159 7.54 -50.88 -23.01
N ASP A 160 7.04 -51.85 -23.78
CA ASP A 160 7.30 -51.98 -25.22
C ASP A 160 6.63 -50.82 -25.95
N ALA A 161 7.45 -49.95 -26.53
CA ALA A 161 7.09 -48.69 -27.18
C ALA A 161 6.46 -47.66 -26.23
N VAL A 162 7.22 -46.60 -25.97
CA VAL A 162 6.78 -45.44 -25.22
C VAL A 162 5.68 -44.73 -26.02
N ASP A 163 4.45 -44.74 -25.52
CA ASP A 163 3.46 -43.72 -25.89
C ASP A 163 4.05 -42.36 -25.49
N ALA A 164 4.67 -41.68 -26.44
CA ALA A 164 5.22 -40.37 -26.22
C ALA A 164 4.07 -39.46 -25.78
N TYR A 165 4.25 -38.76 -24.65
CA TYR A 165 3.31 -37.73 -24.25
C TYR A 165 3.21 -36.69 -25.38
N ILE A 166 2.07 -36.68 -26.07
CA ILE A 166 1.77 -35.66 -27.06
C ILE A 166 1.26 -34.43 -26.32
N PRO A 167 1.98 -33.30 -26.36
CA PRO A 167 1.51 -32.07 -25.74
C PRO A 167 0.25 -31.57 -26.46
N GLN A 168 -0.87 -31.59 -25.72
CA GLN A 168 -2.18 -31.16 -26.16
C GLN A 168 -2.61 -29.89 -25.41
N ILE A 169 -3.18 -28.92 -26.13
CA ILE A 169 -3.68 -27.66 -25.59
C ILE A 169 -5.20 -27.62 -25.80
N LYS A 170 -5.95 -27.62 -24.71
CA LYS A 170 -7.41 -27.46 -24.75
C LYS A 170 -7.74 -25.97 -24.87
N SER A 171 -8.52 -25.61 -25.89
CA SER A 171 -9.02 -24.26 -26.11
C SER A 171 -10.55 -24.28 -26.06
N PRO A 172 -11.21 -23.30 -25.44
CA PRO A 172 -12.67 -23.24 -25.40
C PRO A 172 -13.31 -23.02 -26.79
N VAL A 173 -12.50 -22.64 -27.79
CA VAL A 173 -12.95 -22.37 -29.16
C VAL A 173 -12.98 -23.64 -30.01
N TYR A 174 -12.19 -24.65 -29.67
CA TYR A 174 -12.06 -25.88 -30.46
C TYR A 174 -12.69 -27.06 -29.71
N THR A 175 -13.47 -27.88 -30.42
CA THR A 175 -14.07 -29.10 -29.88
C THR A 175 -13.01 -30.16 -29.54
N TYR A 176 -11.94 -30.21 -30.32
CA TYR A 176 -10.81 -31.13 -30.15
C TYR A 176 -9.54 -30.38 -29.73
N PRO A 177 -8.64 -31.02 -28.96
CA PRO A 177 -7.44 -30.36 -28.47
C PRO A 177 -6.45 -30.04 -29.60
N LEU A 178 -5.77 -28.91 -29.47
CA LEU A 178 -4.70 -28.49 -30.39
C LEU A 178 -3.41 -29.24 -30.05
N ILE A 179 -2.64 -29.61 -31.07
CA ILE A 179 -1.47 -30.47 -30.95
C ILE A 179 -0.22 -29.62 -31.16
N ALA A 180 0.66 -29.59 -30.16
CA ALA A 180 1.83 -28.71 -30.17
C ALA A 180 3.08 -29.32 -30.86
N CYS A 181 3.04 -30.61 -31.22
CA CYS A 181 4.12 -31.29 -31.93
C CYS A 181 3.67 -31.80 -33.30
N ASP A 182 4.65 -32.09 -34.17
CA ASP A 182 4.40 -32.79 -35.43
C ASP A 182 4.10 -34.27 -35.14
N ILE A 183 3.07 -34.80 -35.77
CA ILE A 183 2.57 -36.18 -35.58
C ILE A 183 2.46 -36.92 -36.92
N ALA A 184 3.17 -36.46 -37.95
CA ALA A 184 3.14 -37.03 -39.29
C ALA A 184 3.32 -38.57 -39.27
N GLY A 185 2.35 -39.28 -39.84
CA GLY A 185 2.41 -40.72 -40.11
C GLY A 185 1.92 -41.65 -39.00
N ASN A 186 1.71 -41.17 -37.76
CA ASN A 186 1.35 -42.03 -36.62
C ASN A 186 0.19 -41.48 -35.76
N ALA A 187 -0.57 -40.51 -36.27
CA ALA A 187 -1.60 -39.81 -35.50
C ALA A 187 -2.70 -40.75 -34.94
N GLU A 188 -3.12 -41.75 -35.71
CA GLU A 188 -4.18 -42.69 -35.30
C GLU A 188 -3.78 -43.62 -34.16
N VAL A 189 -2.48 -43.94 -34.05
CA VAL A 189 -1.96 -44.81 -32.98
C VAL A 189 -1.77 -44.01 -31.70
N LEU A 190 -1.39 -42.74 -31.83
CA LEU A 190 -0.97 -41.92 -30.69
C LEU A 190 -2.12 -41.11 -30.06
N LEU A 191 -3.25 -40.92 -30.77
CA LEU A 191 -4.37 -40.10 -30.32
C LEU A 191 -5.63 -40.95 -30.13
N SER A 192 -6.30 -40.76 -29.00
CA SER A 192 -7.50 -41.51 -28.63
C SER A 192 -8.81 -40.90 -29.13
N TRP A 193 -8.76 -39.76 -29.83
CA TRP A 193 -9.92 -39.04 -30.35
C TRP A 193 -9.78 -38.88 -31.86
N THR A 194 -10.88 -38.83 -32.59
CA THR A 194 -10.89 -38.60 -34.05
C THR A 194 -12.02 -37.62 -34.38
N ASP A 195 -11.73 -36.62 -35.21
CA ASP A 195 -12.75 -35.72 -35.76
C ASP A 195 -13.32 -36.33 -37.06
N PRO A 196 -14.64 -36.55 -37.18
CA PRO A 196 -15.23 -37.07 -38.41
C PRO A 196 -15.08 -36.12 -39.62
N ASP A 197 -14.93 -34.81 -39.37
CA ASP A 197 -14.95 -33.79 -40.42
C ASP A 197 -13.55 -33.33 -40.83
N ARG A 198 -12.51 -33.57 -40.01
CA ARG A 198 -11.16 -33.01 -40.21
C ARG A 198 -10.04 -33.96 -39.81
N ASP A 199 -8.94 -33.89 -40.54
CA ASP A 199 -7.72 -34.63 -40.21
C ASP A 199 -6.95 -33.98 -39.04
N TYR A 200 -6.14 -34.76 -38.32
CA TYR A 200 -5.32 -34.32 -37.19
C TYR A 200 -4.35 -33.19 -37.56
N ASP A 201 -3.93 -33.16 -38.82
CA ASP A 201 -3.13 -32.08 -39.41
C ASP A 201 -3.76 -30.69 -39.23
N TYR A 202 -5.10 -30.61 -39.18
CA TYR A 202 -5.81 -29.36 -38.92
C TYR A 202 -5.55 -28.81 -37.52
N TYR A 203 -5.30 -29.69 -36.54
CA TYR A 203 -5.10 -29.34 -35.13
C TYR A 203 -3.63 -29.11 -34.78
N GLN A 204 -2.69 -29.32 -35.71
CA GLN A 204 -1.27 -29.15 -35.47
C GLN A 204 -0.83 -27.69 -35.51
N LEU A 205 -0.50 -27.16 -34.34
CA LEU A 205 0.00 -25.79 -34.19
C LEU A 205 1.35 -25.57 -34.89
N SER A 206 2.17 -26.62 -35.01
CA SER A 206 3.48 -26.56 -35.66
C SER A 206 3.40 -26.14 -37.14
N LYS A 207 2.30 -26.43 -37.82
CA LYS A 207 2.07 -26.01 -39.22
C LYS A 207 1.76 -24.53 -39.34
N ASP A 208 1.09 -23.97 -38.35
CA ASP A 208 0.76 -22.54 -38.31
C ASP A 208 1.97 -21.69 -37.90
N VAL A 209 2.92 -22.24 -37.15
CA VAL A 209 4.17 -21.54 -36.78
C VAL A 209 4.91 -21.02 -38.02
N ARG A 210 4.96 -21.79 -39.12
CA ARG A 210 5.61 -21.33 -40.36
C ARG A 210 4.87 -20.18 -41.04
N LYS A 211 3.55 -20.13 -40.93
CA LYS A 211 2.74 -19.01 -41.45
C LYS A 211 2.87 -17.77 -40.57
N ILE A 212 2.98 -17.95 -39.25
CA ILE A 212 3.12 -16.87 -38.28
C ILE A 212 4.53 -16.27 -38.30
N LEU A 213 5.56 -17.12 -38.42
CA LEU A 213 6.98 -16.71 -38.38
C LEU A 213 7.62 -16.52 -39.76
N GLY A 214 6.92 -16.89 -40.84
CA GLY A 214 7.41 -16.73 -42.20
C GLY A 214 7.62 -15.26 -42.58
N PRO A 215 8.52 -14.96 -43.54
CA PRO A 215 8.66 -13.62 -44.07
C PRO A 215 7.31 -13.16 -44.60
N LYS A 216 6.83 -12.01 -44.08
CA LYS A 216 5.51 -11.43 -44.33
C LYS A 216 5.17 -11.40 -45.83
N GLU A 217 4.48 -12.43 -46.33
CA GLU A 217 3.38 -12.15 -47.24
C GLU A 217 2.35 -11.37 -46.41
N GLU A 218 1.78 -10.32 -46.99
CA GLU A 218 0.89 -9.34 -46.35
C GLU A 218 -0.36 -10.01 -45.76
N PHE A 219 -0.21 -10.70 -44.64
CA PHE A 219 -1.33 -11.04 -43.81
C PHE A 219 -1.86 -9.74 -43.24
N ASN A 220 -3.09 -9.44 -43.64
CA ASN A 220 -3.90 -8.32 -43.17
C ASN A 220 -4.26 -8.54 -41.68
N HIS A 221 -3.26 -8.53 -40.80
CA HIS A 221 -3.36 -8.80 -39.36
C HIS A 221 -3.93 -7.63 -38.55
N HIS A 222 -4.43 -6.59 -39.22
CA HIS A 222 -4.91 -5.36 -38.57
C HIS A 222 -6.13 -5.56 -37.66
N PHE A 223 -6.71 -6.76 -37.55
CA PHE A 223 -7.92 -6.99 -36.75
C PHE A 223 -7.73 -7.83 -35.47
N ALA A 224 -6.76 -8.74 -35.41
CA ALA A 224 -6.69 -9.72 -34.30
C ALA A 224 -5.78 -9.29 -33.14
N PHE A 225 -4.69 -8.56 -33.41
CA PHE A 225 -3.74 -8.13 -32.37
C PHE A 225 -3.84 -6.64 -32.02
N SER A 226 -4.52 -5.83 -32.84
CA SER A 226 -4.80 -4.41 -32.56
C SER A 226 -5.92 -4.22 -31.53
N SER A 227 -6.76 -5.24 -31.32
CA SER A 227 -7.92 -5.20 -30.42
C SER A 227 -7.56 -5.38 -28.94
N PHE A 228 -6.31 -5.76 -28.61
CA PHE A 228 -5.87 -5.99 -27.23
C PHE A 228 -4.82 -5.01 -26.70
N THR A 229 -4.49 -3.96 -27.46
CA THR A 229 -3.50 -2.97 -27.03
C THR A 229 -4.16 -1.62 -26.76
N TYR A 230 -4.98 -1.54 -25.71
CA TYR A 230 -5.28 -0.27 -25.06
C TYR A 230 -4.60 -0.26 -23.68
N TRP A 231 -3.36 0.23 -23.65
CA TRP A 231 -2.76 0.79 -22.45
C TRP A 231 -2.93 2.31 -22.58
N PRO A 232 -3.69 2.98 -21.70
CA PRO A 232 -3.75 4.43 -21.73
C PRO A 232 -2.37 5.00 -21.39
N ASP A 233 -1.89 5.93 -22.23
CA ASP A 233 -0.66 6.67 -21.98
C ASP A 233 -0.81 7.48 -20.68
N ILE A 234 0.05 7.19 -19.70
CA ILE A 234 0.26 8.04 -18.54
C ILE A 234 1.19 9.16 -18.98
N ASN A 235 0.64 10.14 -19.68
CA ASN A 235 1.27 11.44 -19.87
C ASN A 235 0.28 12.52 -19.45
N ASP A 236 0.13 12.70 -18.14
CA ASP A 236 -0.47 13.92 -17.61
C ASP A 236 0.67 14.89 -17.24
N ASN A 237 1.12 15.60 -18.27
CA ASN A 237 1.92 16.80 -18.12
C ASN A 237 0.98 17.92 -17.64
N SER A 238 0.72 17.98 -16.33
CA SER A 238 0.11 19.16 -15.72
C SER A 238 1.17 20.26 -15.54
N LYS A 239 1.48 20.95 -16.65
CA LYS A 239 2.12 22.27 -16.79
C LYS A 239 1.70 22.74 -18.20
N GLU A 240 0.96 23.80 -18.46
CA GLU A 240 0.67 25.08 -17.81
C GLU A 240 -0.69 25.54 -18.37
N GLU A 241 -1.53 26.20 -17.58
CA GLU A 241 -2.27 27.36 -18.10
C GLU A 241 -2.49 28.36 -16.98
N SER A 242 -1.72 29.44 -17.09
CA SER A 242 -1.93 30.71 -16.42
C SER A 242 -3.25 31.33 -16.86
N THR A 243 -4.12 31.63 -15.90
CA THR A 243 -4.84 32.91 -15.84
C THR A 243 -5.12 33.27 -14.39
#